data_AF-A0A0G2F5N6-F1
#
_entry.id   AF-A0A0G2F5N6-F1
#
_cell.length_a   1.000
_cell.length_b   1.000
_cell.length_c   1.000
_cell.angle_alpha   90.00
_cell.angle_beta   90.00
_cell.angle_gamma   90.00
#
_symmetry.space_group_name_H-M   'P 1'
#
loop_
_entity.id
_entity.type
_entity.pdbx_description
1 polymer ?
#
loop_
_entity_poly.entity_id
_entity_poly.type
_entity_poly.pdbx_seq_one_letter_code
_entity_poly.pdbx_strand_id
1 'polypeptide(L)'
;MSARRALEQDLLPPGRLYVSSCLSFTSVLKTKEGVEQALCLLAGDIRRGINRHGTREQIEAFQGMVRANAWPLGPVLIFFGKSSMHHIGCSNWTKVRTSMTDFLAAAVTRRDTPLFPSFVSQIQTGIPYPDGFLITGQDSHGNYWLEGYRPGGLWAHIEKLLKADA
;
A
#
# COMPACT_ATOMS: atom_id res chain seq x y z
N MET A 1 -1.91 4.86 -3.65
CA MET A 1 -3.31 5.29 -3.90
C MET A 1 -3.62 5.12 -5.39
N SER A 2 -4.87 4.84 -5.77
CA SER A 2 -5.25 4.84 -7.19
C SER A 2 -5.40 6.26 -7.72
N ALA A 3 -4.78 6.55 -8.86
CA ALA A 3 -4.95 7.81 -9.60
C ALA A 3 -6.24 7.83 -10.45
N ARG A 4 -6.99 6.72 -10.52
CA ARG A 4 -8.09 6.56 -11.48
C ARG A 4 -9.13 7.66 -11.40
N ARG A 5 -9.58 8.01 -10.20
CA ARG A 5 -10.61 9.04 -9.97
C ARG A 5 -10.24 10.39 -10.60
N ALA A 6 -8.95 10.75 -10.63
CA ALA A 6 -8.49 12.02 -11.18
C ALA A 6 -8.25 11.98 -12.70
N LEU A 7 -8.11 10.78 -13.27
CA LEU A 7 -7.72 10.57 -14.66
C LEU A 7 -8.86 10.00 -15.51
N GLU A 8 -9.94 9.49 -14.91
CA GLU A 8 -11.10 8.91 -15.61
C GLU A 8 -11.95 9.92 -16.38
N GLN A 9 -11.70 11.21 -16.19
CA GLN A 9 -12.42 12.27 -16.88
C GLN A 9 -11.95 12.45 -18.32
N ASP A 10 -10.71 12.10 -18.63
CA ASP A 10 -10.07 12.41 -19.91
C ASP A 10 -8.99 11.40 -20.36
N LEU A 11 -8.19 10.84 -19.44
CA LEU A 11 -7.04 9.99 -19.78
C LEU A 11 -7.30 8.48 -19.62
N LEU A 12 -8.27 8.08 -18.80
CA LEU A 12 -8.63 6.68 -18.59
C LEU A 12 -10.06 6.40 -19.05
N PRO A 13 -10.33 5.20 -19.58
CA PRO A 13 -11.66 4.88 -20.07
C PRO A 13 -12.66 4.81 -18.89
N PRO A 14 -13.72 5.65 -18.89
CA PRO A 14 -14.68 5.71 -17.79
C PRO A 14 -15.46 4.40 -17.70
N GLY A 15 -15.61 3.87 -16.49
CA GLY A 15 -16.38 2.64 -16.23
C GLY A 15 -15.80 1.35 -16.83
N ARG A 16 -14.68 1.40 -17.57
CA ARG A 16 -14.04 0.21 -18.15
C ARG A 16 -12.83 -0.25 -17.33
N LEU A 17 -12.47 -1.51 -17.53
CA LEU A 17 -11.24 -2.06 -16.98
C LEU A 17 -10.03 -1.34 -17.58
N TYR A 18 -9.11 -0.95 -16.72
CA TYR A 18 -7.80 -0.42 -17.10
C TYR A 18 -6.74 -1.38 -16.55
N VAL A 19 -5.99 -2.02 -17.44
CA VAL A 19 -5.01 -3.05 -17.12
C VAL A 19 -3.61 -2.47 -17.33
N SER A 20 -3.17 -1.65 -16.38
CA SER A 20 -1.80 -1.13 -16.29
C SER A 20 -1.61 -0.41 -14.94
N SER A 21 -0.40 0.09 -14.66
CA SER A 21 -0.14 0.89 -13.47
C SER A 21 -0.92 2.21 -13.53
N CYS A 22 -1.69 2.47 -12.47
CA CYS A 22 -2.43 3.71 -12.25
C CYS A 22 -2.30 4.12 -10.77
N LEU A 23 -1.06 4.16 -10.30
CA LEU A 23 -0.72 4.37 -8.90
C LEU A 23 -0.10 5.76 -8.71
N SER A 24 -0.51 6.42 -7.64
CA SER A 24 0.14 7.62 -7.10
C SER A 24 0.44 7.42 -5.61
N PHE A 25 1.28 8.26 -5.05
CA PHE A 25 1.77 8.17 -3.68
C PHE A 25 1.19 9.28 -2.81
N THR A 26 1.16 9.04 -1.50
CA THR A 26 0.80 10.03 -0.50
C THR A 26 1.87 9.98 0.56
N SER A 27 2.44 11.13 0.85
CA SER A 27 3.46 11.29 1.89
C SER A 27 2.92 12.18 2.98
N VAL A 28 3.09 11.76 4.23
CA VAL A 28 2.79 12.55 5.42
C VAL A 28 4.06 12.62 6.23
N LEU A 29 4.56 13.83 6.49
CA LEU A 29 5.75 14.05 7.29
C LEU A 29 5.34 14.36 8.72
N LYS A 30 5.85 13.59 9.69
CA LYS A 30 5.56 13.76 11.11
C LYS A 30 6.85 13.71 11.91
N THR A 31 6.86 14.43 13.03
CA THR A 31 7.87 14.24 14.08
C THR A 31 7.52 12.99 14.88
N LYS A 32 8.50 12.44 15.60
CA LYS A 32 8.28 11.33 16.54
C LYS A 32 7.15 11.66 17.54
N GLU A 33 7.24 12.82 18.18
CA GLU A 33 6.20 13.32 19.10
C GLU A 33 4.83 13.37 18.42
N GLY A 34 4.77 13.84 17.16
CA GLY A 34 3.51 13.90 16.41
C GLY A 34 2.92 12.54 16.03
N VAL A 35 3.71 11.46 16.08
CA VAL A 35 3.23 10.07 15.89
C VAL A 35 2.83 9.44 17.22
N GLU A 36 3.46 9.83 18.33
CA GLU A 36 3.15 9.36 19.68
C GLU A 36 1.88 10.00 20.29
N GLN A 37 1.31 11.00 19.62
CA GLN A 37 -0.02 11.52 19.93
C GLN A 37 -1.13 10.49 19.62
N ALA A 38 -2.39 10.85 19.89
CA ALA A 38 -3.53 9.99 19.60
C ALA A 38 -3.55 9.49 18.14
N LEU A 39 -3.66 8.17 17.96
CA LEU A 39 -3.63 7.48 16.66
C LEU A 39 -4.61 8.08 15.63
N CYS A 40 -5.76 8.58 16.10
CA CYS A 40 -6.77 9.21 15.25
C CYS A 40 -6.24 10.46 14.52
N LEU A 41 -5.28 11.19 15.10
CA LEU A 41 -4.68 12.37 14.47
C LEU A 41 -3.82 11.98 13.28
N LEU A 42 -2.98 10.95 13.43
CA LEU A 42 -2.19 10.39 12.34
C LEU A 42 -3.09 9.84 11.22
N ALA A 43 -4.14 9.09 11.59
CA ALA A 43 -5.12 8.59 10.62
C ALA A 43 -5.82 9.74 9.86
N GLY A 44 -6.16 10.82 10.57
CA GLY A 44 -6.71 12.04 9.99
C GLY A 44 -5.75 12.73 9.01
N ASP A 45 -4.46 12.82 9.36
CA ASP A 45 -3.42 13.36 8.48
C ASP A 45 -3.26 12.52 7.21
N ILE A 46 -3.23 11.19 7.33
CA ILE A 46 -3.18 10.27 6.18
C ILE A 46 -4.40 10.49 5.28
N ARG A 47 -5.62 10.56 5.86
CA ARG A 47 -6.85 10.81 5.09
C ARG A 47 -6.80 12.15 4.35
N ARG A 48 -6.37 13.22 5.02
CA ARG A 48 -6.20 14.54 4.39
C ARG A 48 -5.16 14.50 3.28
N GLY A 49 -4.03 13.84 3.52
CA GLY A 49 -2.97 13.64 2.53
C GLY A 49 -3.48 12.92 1.28
N ILE A 50 -4.28 11.85 1.45
CA ILE A 50 -4.90 11.13 0.34
C ILE A 50 -5.78 12.07 -0.50
N ASN A 51 -6.61 12.87 0.15
CA ASN A 51 -7.51 13.78 -0.57
C ASN A 51 -6.74 14.90 -1.30
N ARG A 52 -5.69 15.45 -0.67
CA ARG A 52 -4.87 16.53 -1.25
C ARG A 52 -4.01 16.03 -2.40
N HIS A 53 -3.29 14.92 -2.24
CA HIS A 53 -2.40 14.39 -3.29
C HIS A 53 -3.16 13.64 -4.39
N GLY A 54 -4.44 13.32 -4.17
CA GLY A 54 -5.29 12.65 -5.14
C GLY A 54 -5.91 13.59 -6.19
N THR A 55 -5.60 14.90 -6.18
CA THR A 55 -6.06 15.82 -7.24
C THR A 55 -5.27 15.64 -8.52
N ARG A 56 -5.84 16.09 -9.64
CA ARG A 56 -5.23 15.99 -10.97
C ARG A 56 -3.86 16.67 -11.00
N GLU A 57 -3.80 17.90 -10.51
CA GLU A 57 -2.61 18.75 -10.53
C GLU A 57 -1.47 18.13 -9.70
N GLN A 58 -1.80 17.57 -8.54
CA GLN A 58 -0.82 16.91 -7.67
C GLN A 58 -0.29 15.62 -8.29
N ILE A 59 -1.15 14.83 -8.93
CA ILE A 59 -0.73 13.62 -9.65
C ILE A 59 0.19 13.98 -10.81
N GLU A 60 -0.16 14.98 -11.62
CA GLU A 60 0.67 15.41 -12.75
C GLU A 60 2.01 15.99 -12.29
N ALA A 61 2.02 16.82 -11.25
CA ALA A 61 3.24 17.37 -10.67
C ALA A 61 4.16 16.26 -10.14
N PHE A 62 3.60 15.28 -9.41
CA PHE A 62 4.36 14.14 -8.91
C PHE A 62 4.96 13.32 -10.05
N GLN A 63 4.16 13.00 -11.08
CA GLN A 63 4.64 12.26 -12.25
C GLN A 63 5.66 13.07 -13.06
N GLY A 64 5.55 14.40 -13.07
CA GLY A 64 6.56 15.30 -13.63
C GLY A 64 7.92 15.14 -12.93
N MET A 65 7.93 15.13 -11.59
CA MET A 65 9.15 14.90 -10.81
C MET A 65 9.73 13.49 -11.06
N VAL A 66 8.89 12.46 -11.11
CA VAL A 66 9.32 11.08 -11.41
C VAL A 66 10.02 11.01 -12.77
N ARG A 67 9.43 11.62 -13.81
CA ARG A 67 10.03 11.64 -15.16
C ARG A 67 11.33 12.44 -15.21
N ALA A 68 11.40 13.58 -14.52
CA ALA A 68 12.60 14.42 -14.47
C ALA A 68 13.79 13.73 -13.80
N ASN A 69 13.53 12.80 -12.87
CA ASN A 69 14.55 12.06 -12.11
C ASN A 69 14.74 10.62 -12.59
N ALA A 70 14.25 10.27 -13.78
CA ALA A 70 14.24 8.88 -14.26
C ALA A 70 15.60 8.36 -14.77
N TRP A 71 16.64 9.18 -14.81
CA TRP A 71 17.96 8.79 -15.33
C TRP A 71 18.97 8.55 -14.20
N PRO A 72 19.82 7.49 -14.26
CA PRO A 72 19.91 6.44 -15.29
C PRO A 72 19.09 5.17 -14.99
N LEU A 73 18.48 5.07 -13.81
CA LEU A 73 17.91 3.81 -13.29
C LEU A 73 16.42 3.59 -13.63
N GLY A 74 15.83 4.47 -14.44
CA GLY A 74 14.39 4.53 -14.68
C GLY A 74 13.67 5.39 -13.62
N PRO A 75 12.34 5.55 -13.74
CA PRO A 75 11.55 6.35 -12.81
C PRO A 75 11.62 5.76 -11.40
N VAL A 76 12.40 6.39 -10.52
CA VAL A 76 12.47 6.06 -9.09
C VAL A 76 11.37 6.81 -8.35
N LEU A 77 10.86 6.19 -7.27
CA LEU A 77 9.94 6.87 -6.37
C LEU A 77 10.57 8.17 -5.84
N ILE A 78 9.76 9.24 -5.79
CA ILE A 78 10.17 10.49 -5.13
C ILE A 78 9.85 10.38 -3.64
N PHE A 79 10.88 10.47 -2.81
CA PHE A 79 10.75 10.57 -1.36
C PHE A 79 10.86 12.02 -0.92
N PHE A 80 9.90 12.46 -0.12
CA PHE A 80 9.93 13.77 0.52
C PHE A 80 10.45 13.63 1.94
N GLY A 81 11.29 14.57 2.36
CA GLY A 81 11.78 14.62 3.73
C GLY A 81 13.19 15.18 3.84
N LYS A 82 13.72 15.12 5.06
CA LYS A 82 15.13 15.39 5.37
C LYS A 82 15.89 14.07 5.43
N SER A 83 17.21 14.10 5.24
CA SER A 83 18.07 12.91 5.35
C SER A 83 18.01 12.22 6.72
N SER A 84 17.56 12.92 7.77
CA SER A 84 17.37 12.37 9.12
C SER A 84 16.00 11.72 9.35
N MET A 85 15.10 11.72 8.36
CA MET A 85 13.77 11.12 8.51
C MET A 85 13.81 9.61 8.27
N HIS A 86 13.03 8.88 9.07
CA HIS A 86 12.78 7.46 8.86
C HIS A 86 11.56 7.29 7.96
N HIS A 87 11.71 6.57 6.86
CA HIS A 87 10.65 6.34 5.90
C HIS A 87 9.95 5.01 6.18
N ILE A 88 8.62 5.04 6.33
CA ILE A 88 7.78 3.85 6.44
C ILE A 88 6.88 3.78 5.21
N GLY A 89 7.01 2.69 4.45
CA GLY A 89 6.18 2.43 3.27
C GLY A 89 4.94 1.63 3.65
N CYS A 90 3.76 2.02 3.16
CA CYS A 90 2.56 1.20 3.28
C CYS A 90 1.83 1.10 1.94
N SER A 91 1.42 -0.11 1.57
CA SER A 91 0.53 -0.36 0.44
C SER A 91 -0.68 -1.16 0.91
N ASN A 92 -1.85 -0.84 0.38
CA ASN A 92 -3.12 -1.41 0.82
C ASN A 92 -3.84 -2.04 -0.37
N TRP A 93 -4.03 -3.36 -0.30
CA TRP A 93 -4.64 -4.19 -1.34
C TRP A 93 -6.04 -4.70 -0.95
N THR A 94 -6.63 -4.17 0.13
CA THR A 94 -7.98 -4.55 0.60
C THR A 94 -9.03 -4.54 -0.53
N LYS A 95 -8.91 -3.60 -1.47
CA LYS A 95 -9.83 -3.47 -2.61
C LYS A 95 -9.67 -4.55 -3.68
N VAL A 96 -8.53 -5.23 -3.73
CA VAL A 96 -8.27 -6.33 -4.68
C VAL A 96 -9.00 -7.59 -4.23
N ARG A 97 -9.20 -7.78 -2.92
CA ARG A 97 -9.92 -8.93 -2.32
C ARG A 97 -9.33 -10.29 -2.77
N THR A 98 -8.00 -10.40 -2.80
CA THR A 98 -7.28 -11.59 -3.26
C THR A 98 -7.70 -12.86 -2.53
N SER A 99 -7.86 -12.78 -1.20
CA SER A 99 -8.37 -13.84 -0.30
C SER A 99 -9.82 -14.25 -0.55
N MET A 100 -10.59 -13.49 -1.33
CA MET A 100 -12.00 -13.75 -1.63
C MET A 100 -12.23 -14.12 -3.11
N THR A 101 -11.15 -14.43 -3.84
CA THR A 101 -11.25 -14.90 -5.22
C THR A 101 -11.76 -16.33 -5.21
N ASP A 102 -12.84 -16.62 -5.93
CA ASP A 102 -13.41 -17.96 -6.01
C ASP A 102 -12.67 -18.82 -7.04
N PHE A 103 -12.00 -19.86 -6.53
CA PHE A 103 -11.29 -20.87 -7.30
C PHE A 103 -12.09 -22.17 -7.45
N LEU A 104 -13.42 -22.14 -7.32
CA LEU A 104 -14.28 -23.32 -7.46
C LEU A 104 -14.01 -24.12 -8.74
N ALA A 105 -13.75 -23.43 -9.86
CA ALA A 105 -13.43 -24.05 -11.13
C ALA A 105 -12.13 -24.88 -11.11
N ALA A 106 -11.24 -24.63 -10.16
CA ALA A 106 -9.99 -25.37 -9.96
C ALA A 106 -10.09 -26.46 -8.87
N ALA A 107 -11.28 -26.74 -8.35
CA ALA A 107 -11.48 -27.74 -7.31
C ALA A 107 -11.22 -29.16 -7.83
N VAL A 108 -10.28 -29.88 -7.21
CA VAL A 108 -9.99 -31.29 -7.52
C VAL A 108 -11.18 -32.19 -7.15
N THR A 109 -11.80 -31.93 -6.01
CA THR A 109 -13.02 -32.61 -5.58
C THR A 109 -14.23 -31.73 -5.89
N ARG A 110 -15.24 -32.29 -6.55
CA ARG A 110 -16.51 -31.60 -6.81
C ARG A 110 -17.09 -31.08 -5.49
N ARG A 111 -17.50 -29.82 -5.51
CA ARG A 111 -18.17 -29.12 -4.41
C ARG A 111 -19.10 -28.07 -4.99
N ASP A 112 -20.08 -27.66 -4.20
CA ASP A 112 -21.07 -26.63 -4.57
C ASP A 112 -20.87 -25.32 -3.79
N THR A 113 -19.78 -25.22 -3.02
CA THR A 113 -19.41 -24.03 -2.24
C THR A 113 -18.15 -23.36 -2.79
N PRO A 114 -18.01 -22.02 -2.66
CA PRO A 114 -16.82 -21.30 -3.13
C PRO A 114 -15.52 -21.86 -2.56
N LEU A 115 -14.46 -21.83 -3.36
CA LEU A 115 -13.12 -22.22 -2.93
C LEU A 115 -12.23 -20.98 -2.83
N PHE A 116 -12.03 -20.49 -1.61
CA PHE A 116 -11.16 -19.35 -1.35
C PHE A 116 -9.71 -19.80 -1.07
N PRO A 117 -8.71 -18.95 -1.37
CA PRO A 117 -7.34 -19.18 -0.93
C PRO A 117 -7.24 -19.37 0.58
N SER A 118 -6.51 -20.38 1.02
CA SER A 118 -6.15 -20.56 2.43
C SER A 118 -5.02 -19.63 2.87
N PHE A 119 -4.21 -19.16 1.92
CA PHE A 119 -3.07 -18.29 2.16
C PHE A 119 -2.83 -17.40 0.94
N VAL A 120 -2.58 -16.12 1.20
CA VAL A 120 -2.14 -15.15 0.19
C VAL A 120 -0.96 -14.41 0.77
N SER A 121 0.14 -14.39 0.02
CA SER A 121 1.33 -13.63 0.37
C SER A 121 1.86 -12.90 -0.86
N GLN A 122 2.59 -11.83 -0.61
CA GLN A 122 3.35 -11.15 -1.63
C GLN A 122 4.78 -11.69 -1.65
N ILE A 123 5.36 -11.72 -2.85
CA ILE A 123 6.79 -11.97 -3.03
C ILE A 123 7.40 -10.72 -3.65
N GLN A 124 8.28 -10.05 -2.91
CA GLN A 124 8.97 -8.87 -3.38
C GLN A 124 10.30 -9.29 -3.98
N THR A 125 10.44 -9.14 -5.28
CA THR A 125 11.70 -9.33 -6.00
C THR A 125 12.34 -7.97 -6.29
N GLY A 126 13.64 -7.82 -6.01
CA GLY A 126 14.41 -6.62 -6.37
C GLY A 126 14.97 -5.86 -5.18
N ILE A 127 14.87 -4.52 -5.21
CA ILE A 127 15.50 -3.61 -4.25
C ILE A 127 14.88 -3.83 -2.85
N PRO A 128 15.68 -4.20 -1.83
CA PRO A 128 15.19 -4.37 -0.47
C PRO A 128 14.75 -3.01 0.06
N TYR A 129 13.46 -2.84 0.26
CA TYR A 129 12.89 -1.61 0.78
C TYR A 129 12.80 -1.71 2.30
N PRO A 130 13.55 -0.90 3.07
CA PRO A 130 13.49 -0.96 4.53
C PRO A 130 12.12 -0.46 5.02
N ASP A 131 11.56 -1.15 6.00
CA ASP A 131 10.34 -0.75 6.72
C ASP A 131 9.12 -0.53 5.80
N GLY A 132 8.85 -1.57 4.99
CA GLY A 132 7.67 -1.64 4.12
C GLY A 132 6.60 -2.57 4.67
N PHE A 133 5.34 -2.14 4.61
CA PHE A 133 4.18 -2.90 5.06
C PHE A 133 3.14 -3.03 3.94
N LEU A 134 2.58 -4.22 3.80
CA LEU A 134 1.50 -4.52 2.89
C LEU A 134 0.29 -5.02 3.66
N ILE A 135 -0.86 -4.37 3.47
CA ILE A 135 -2.15 -4.84 3.95
C ILE A 135 -2.80 -5.63 2.81
N THR A 136 -2.83 -6.96 2.89
CA THR A 136 -3.42 -7.80 1.83
C THR A 136 -4.94 -7.79 1.87
N GLY A 137 -5.54 -7.61 3.05
CA GLY A 137 -6.97 -7.43 3.22
C GLY A 137 -7.56 -8.32 4.31
N GLN A 138 -8.85 -8.60 4.20
CA GLN A 138 -9.57 -9.48 5.11
C GLN A 138 -9.74 -10.88 4.51
N ASP A 139 -9.62 -11.91 5.33
CA ASP A 139 -10.06 -13.26 4.94
C ASP A 139 -11.58 -13.43 5.08
N SER A 140 -12.08 -14.64 4.77
CA SER A 140 -13.48 -14.99 4.88
C SER A 140 -14.04 -14.95 6.31
N HIS A 141 -13.19 -14.88 7.33
CA HIS A 141 -13.57 -14.77 8.74
C HIS A 141 -13.47 -13.32 9.25
N GLY A 142 -13.05 -12.38 8.41
CA GLY A 142 -12.89 -10.96 8.76
C GLY A 142 -11.53 -10.62 9.38
N ASN A 143 -10.58 -11.55 9.48
CA ASN A 143 -9.25 -11.26 10.01
C ASN A 143 -8.46 -10.43 9.00
N TYR A 144 -7.76 -9.40 9.49
CA TYR A 144 -6.85 -8.62 8.67
C TYR A 144 -5.48 -9.26 8.59
N TRP A 145 -4.94 -9.32 7.38
CA TRP A 145 -3.61 -9.82 7.09
C TRP A 145 -2.68 -8.67 6.71
N LEU A 146 -1.49 -8.67 7.32
CA LEU A 146 -0.44 -7.69 7.11
C LEU A 146 0.90 -8.41 6.97
N GLU A 147 1.62 -8.07 5.92
CA GLU A 147 2.99 -8.53 5.66
C GLU A 147 3.95 -7.35 5.80
N GLY A 148 5.09 -7.54 6.43
CA GLY A 148 6.06 -6.48 6.67
C GLY A 148 7.49 -6.92 6.37
N TYR A 149 8.31 -5.96 5.99
CA TYR A 149 9.75 -6.13 5.76
C TYR A 149 10.48 -5.12 6.62
N ARG A 150 11.41 -5.59 7.43
CA ARG A 150 12.25 -4.75 8.28
C ARG A 150 13.69 -5.23 8.19
N PRO A 151 14.67 -4.34 8.41
CA PRO A 151 16.05 -4.76 8.65
C PRO A 151 16.13 -5.86 9.72
N GLY A 152 17.08 -6.79 9.54
CA GLY A 152 17.27 -7.93 10.44
C GLY A 152 17.42 -7.50 11.90
N GLY A 153 16.82 -8.27 12.83
CA GLY A 153 16.87 -8.02 14.27
C GLY A 153 15.76 -7.14 14.84
N LEU A 154 15.01 -6.40 14.01
CA LEU A 154 13.94 -5.51 14.49
C LEU A 154 12.61 -6.23 14.78
N TRP A 155 12.38 -7.39 14.19
CA TRP A 155 11.14 -8.17 14.40
C TRP A 155 10.99 -8.68 15.84
N ALA A 156 12.08 -9.14 16.45
CA ALA A 156 12.07 -9.58 17.85
C ALA A 156 11.60 -8.47 18.82
N HIS A 157 11.94 -7.21 18.50
CA HIS A 157 11.46 -6.07 19.28
C HIS A 157 9.95 -5.86 19.12
N ILE A 158 9.42 -5.96 17.90
CA ILE A 158 7.98 -5.85 17.63
C ILE A 158 7.21 -6.98 18.31
N GLU A 159 7.69 -8.22 18.25
CA GLU A 159 7.06 -9.34 18.94
C GLU A 159 6.98 -9.12 20.44
N LYS A 160 8.03 -8.54 21.04
CA LYS A 160 8.02 -8.18 22.46
C LYS A 160 6.95 -7.13 22.78
N LEU A 161 6.80 -6.11 21.93
CA LEU A 161 5.78 -5.08 22.11
C LEU A 161 4.36 -5.64 21.95
N LEU A 162 4.11 -6.45 20.93
CA LEU A 162 2.80 -7.08 20.70
C LEU A 162 2.38 -8.00 21.84
N LYS A 163 3.33 -8.74 22.44
CA LYS A 163 3.07 -9.58 23.62
C LYS A 163 2.80 -8.78 24.89
N ALA A 164 3.27 -7.54 24.97
CA ALA A 164 3.02 -6.67 26.13
C ALA A 164 1.64 -5.99 26.06
N ASP A 165 1.08 -5.85 24.86
CA ASP A 165 -0.23 -5.23 24.59
C ASP A 165 -1.39 -6.24 24.58
N ALA A 166 -1.09 -7.56 24.64
CA ALA A 166 -2.06 -8.66 24.63
C ALA A 166 -2.41 -9.14 26.04
#